data_AF-A0A9P9SJA5-F1
#
_entry.id   AF-A0A9P9SJA5-F1
#
_cell.length_a   1.000
_cell.length_b   1.000
_cell.length_c   1.000
_cell.angle_alpha   90.00
_cell.angle_beta   90.00
_cell.angle_gamma   90.00
#
_symmetry.space_group_name_H-M   'P 1'
#
loop_
_entity.id
_entity.type
_entity.pdbx_description
1 polymer ?
#
loop_
_entity_poly.entity_id
_entity_poly.type
_entity_poly.pdbx_seq_one_letter_code
_entity_poly.pdbx_strand_id
1 'polypeptide(L)'
;MRLPLLTVGILACLTASVAAWSKEDQEIFRLRDEVEASEGLGVSFYDFLGIPPSANQEDINKAYKKKSRVLHPDKVKQQFIANKSTGKDKAKSKKPGVHVIKGPTQAEIKATAKAASDRFARLGIVTNILRGSGRERYDHFLSNGFPKWKGTGYYYARFRPGLGSVLAGLFIFVGGGGHWIALYMSWKRQQEFVGRYIKFARHAAWGDNLNIPGLDGTATPPTAGEDNSDPSAGQAMNRRMRRMQEKDSKKDKSEKKTKGIKAARASPAATPPSGSTGPRKRVVAENGKILVVDSVGNVYLEQANEDGETQEFLLDPNELAQPTIKDTALVRVPIWIINKATSRFLSKPSADSESDMEEDEAPSSSSGAEDFEVLEKVKTTAPNGNGKAVRRKKSTKGR
;
A
#
# COMPACT_ATOMS: atom_id res chain seq x y z
N MET A 1 22.46 -9.25 5.96
CA MET A 1 23.75 -8.90 5.31
C MET A 1 24.09 -7.46 5.67
N ARG A 2 25.23 -7.20 6.33
CA ARG A 2 25.66 -5.82 6.67
C ARG A 2 26.59 -5.34 5.56
N LEU A 3 26.14 -4.39 4.73
CA LEU A 3 27.00 -3.76 3.74
C LEU A 3 28.02 -2.85 4.45
N PRO A 4 29.33 -2.99 4.21
CA PRO A 4 30.33 -2.16 4.87
C PRO A 4 30.23 -0.71 4.39
N LEU A 5 30.35 0.26 5.31
CA LEU A 5 30.22 1.71 5.04
C LEU A 5 31.07 2.19 3.85
N LEU A 6 32.22 1.56 3.63
CA LEU A 6 33.12 1.82 2.50
C LEU A 6 32.48 1.48 1.14
N THR A 7 31.73 0.38 1.04
CA THR A 7 30.99 0.02 -0.18
C THR A 7 29.86 1.00 -0.46
N VAL A 8 29.17 1.47 0.58
CA VAL A 8 28.13 2.49 0.44
C VAL A 8 28.73 3.83 0.00
N GLY A 9 29.90 4.20 0.55
CA GLY A 9 30.62 5.42 0.17
C GLY A 9 31.15 5.40 -1.27
N ILE A 10 31.72 4.26 -1.71
CA ILE A 10 32.18 4.08 -3.10
C ILE A 10 30.99 4.09 -4.06
N LEU A 11 29.89 3.41 -3.72
CA LEU A 11 28.67 3.43 -4.53
C LEU A 11 28.12 4.86 -4.65
N ALA A 12 28.11 5.63 -3.56
CA ALA A 12 27.67 7.02 -3.56
C ALA A 12 28.56 7.93 -4.44
N CYS A 13 29.89 7.79 -4.35
CA CYS A 13 30.82 8.51 -5.23
C CYS A 13 30.62 8.12 -6.70
N LEU A 14 30.51 6.84 -7.00
CA LEU A 14 30.26 6.36 -8.37
C LEU A 14 28.95 6.91 -8.92
N THR A 15 27.87 6.95 -8.12
CA THR A 15 26.60 7.56 -8.56
C THR A 15 26.71 9.06 -8.81
N ALA A 16 27.58 9.77 -8.08
CA ALA A 16 27.82 11.20 -8.29
C ALA A 16 28.71 11.46 -9.53
N SER A 17 29.57 10.51 -9.91
CA SER A 17 30.44 10.60 -11.09
C SER A 17 29.79 10.15 -12.39
N VAL A 18 28.56 9.63 -12.37
CA VAL A 18 27.82 9.36 -13.60
C VAL A 18 27.40 10.69 -14.20
N ALA A 19 28.03 11.07 -15.32
CA ALA A 19 27.53 12.11 -16.21
C ALA A 19 26.17 11.66 -16.75
N ALA A 20 25.10 12.04 -16.06
CA ALA A 20 23.75 11.75 -16.49
C ALA A 20 23.43 12.62 -17.72
N TRP A 21 22.85 12.00 -18.74
CA TRP A 21 22.35 12.73 -19.92
C TRP A 21 21.32 13.76 -19.49
N SER A 22 21.44 14.96 -20.05
CA SER A 22 20.49 16.03 -19.76
C SER A 22 19.12 15.72 -20.36
N LYS A 23 18.11 16.50 -19.97
CA LYS A 23 16.77 16.39 -20.55
C LYS A 23 16.79 16.66 -22.05
N GLU A 24 17.59 17.63 -22.51
CA GLU A 24 17.68 17.96 -23.93
C GLU A 24 18.36 16.85 -24.73
N ASP A 25 19.37 16.16 -24.15
CA ASP A 25 20.03 15.02 -24.81
C ASP A 25 19.05 13.86 -25.02
N GLN A 26 18.24 13.58 -24.00
CA GLN A 26 17.16 12.62 -24.05
C GLN A 26 16.12 12.96 -25.13
N GLU A 27 15.73 14.23 -25.24
CA GLU A 27 14.81 14.71 -26.28
C GLU A 27 15.39 14.49 -27.68
N ILE A 28 16.68 14.75 -27.88
CA ILE A 28 17.38 14.50 -29.15
C ILE A 28 17.35 13.01 -29.50
N PHE A 29 17.67 12.13 -28.55
CA PHE A 29 17.69 10.67 -28.77
C PHE A 29 16.30 10.14 -29.13
N ARG A 30 15.29 10.57 -28.38
CA ARG A 30 13.90 10.20 -28.66
C ARG A 30 13.49 10.66 -30.05
N LEU A 31 13.79 11.90 -30.41
CA LEU A 31 13.39 12.47 -31.70
C LEU A 31 14.10 11.79 -32.87
N ARG A 32 15.38 11.44 -32.70
CA ARG A 32 16.15 10.63 -33.66
C ARG A 32 15.51 9.27 -33.89
N ASP A 33 15.18 8.54 -32.83
CA ASP A 33 14.47 7.26 -32.93
C ASP A 33 13.09 7.41 -33.59
N GLU A 34 12.35 8.49 -33.30
CA GLU A 34 11.06 8.78 -33.93
C GLU A 34 11.18 9.12 -35.42
N VAL A 35 12.21 9.86 -35.82
CA VAL A 35 12.50 10.19 -37.24
C VAL A 35 12.91 8.93 -38.00
N GLU A 36 13.82 8.13 -37.43
CA GLU A 36 14.26 6.86 -38.01
C GLU A 36 13.08 5.89 -38.20
N ALA A 37 12.16 5.84 -37.24
CA ALA A 37 10.96 5.01 -37.34
C ALA A 37 9.98 5.47 -38.43
N SER A 38 9.91 6.76 -38.76
CA SER A 38 8.98 7.29 -39.78
C SER A 38 9.56 7.46 -41.18
N GLU A 39 10.84 7.81 -41.29
CA GLU A 39 11.47 8.18 -42.57
C GLU A 39 12.37 7.06 -43.12
N GLY A 40 12.80 6.11 -42.27
CA GLY A 40 13.67 5.00 -42.64
C GLY A 40 14.92 4.91 -41.76
N LEU A 41 15.59 3.76 -41.82
CA LEU A 41 16.80 3.47 -41.05
C LEU A 41 17.92 4.46 -41.40
N GLY A 42 18.56 5.04 -40.38
CA GLY A 42 19.71 5.94 -40.56
C GLY A 42 19.42 7.36 -41.06
N VAL A 43 18.16 7.79 -41.18
CA VAL A 43 17.85 9.17 -41.63
C VAL A 43 18.20 10.17 -40.53
N SER A 44 19.12 11.10 -40.83
CA SER A 44 19.54 12.16 -39.90
C SER A 44 18.56 13.35 -39.90
N PHE A 45 18.68 14.27 -38.93
CA PHE A 45 17.91 15.53 -38.92
C PHE A 45 18.19 16.40 -40.15
N TYR A 46 19.43 16.35 -40.66
CA TYR A 46 19.86 17.06 -41.85
C TYR A 46 19.19 16.49 -43.10
N ASP A 47 19.15 15.16 -43.24
CA ASP A 47 18.45 14.49 -44.33
C ASP A 47 16.93 14.71 -44.25
N PHE A 48 16.39 14.67 -43.04
CA PHE A 48 14.99 14.97 -42.78
C PHE A 48 14.62 16.42 -43.10
N LEU A 49 15.57 17.36 -43.13
CA LEU A 49 15.38 18.73 -43.62
C LEU A 49 15.82 18.95 -45.08
N GLY A 50 16.62 18.03 -45.62
CA GLY A 50 17.17 18.09 -46.97
C GLY A 50 18.25 19.16 -47.10
N ILE A 51 19.09 19.32 -46.09
CA ILE A 51 20.19 20.29 -46.02
C ILE A 51 21.48 19.60 -45.59
N PRO A 52 22.67 20.12 -45.96
CA PRO A 52 23.93 19.59 -45.45
C PRO A 52 24.17 19.99 -43.98
N PRO A 53 24.99 19.23 -43.22
CA PRO A 53 25.37 19.58 -41.84
C PRO A 53 26.09 20.92 -41.70
N SER A 54 26.69 21.43 -42.78
CA SER A 54 27.36 22.74 -42.84
C SER A 54 26.43 23.92 -43.14
N ALA A 55 25.12 23.70 -43.30
CA ALA A 55 24.17 24.74 -43.67
C ALA A 55 24.05 25.85 -42.62
N ASN A 56 23.87 27.09 -43.10
CA ASN A 56 23.67 28.26 -42.25
C ASN A 56 22.22 28.32 -41.70
N GLN A 57 21.99 29.16 -40.70
CA GLN A 57 20.68 29.35 -40.07
C GLN A 57 19.59 29.80 -41.05
N GLU A 58 19.94 30.63 -42.03
CA GLU A 58 19.02 31.08 -43.08
C GLU A 58 18.56 29.92 -43.98
N ASP A 59 19.48 29.00 -44.31
CA ASP A 59 19.18 27.82 -45.10
C ASP A 59 18.26 26.86 -44.34
N ILE A 60 18.49 26.69 -43.03
CA ILE A 60 17.60 25.92 -42.15
C ILE A 60 16.19 26.52 -42.18
N ASN A 61 16.07 27.85 -42.09
CA ASN A 61 14.79 28.55 -42.14
C ASN A 61 14.09 28.40 -43.49
N LYS A 62 14.83 28.47 -44.59
CA LYS A 62 14.32 28.29 -45.95
C LYS A 62 13.85 26.85 -46.18
N ALA A 63 14.64 25.87 -45.74
CA ALA A 63 14.30 24.45 -45.81
C ALA A 63 13.06 24.12 -44.96
N TYR A 64 12.98 24.67 -43.74
CA TYR A 64 11.80 24.55 -42.88
C TYR A 64 10.54 25.06 -43.59
N LYS A 65 10.56 26.28 -44.14
CA LYS A 65 9.42 26.86 -44.86
C LYS A 65 9.03 26.02 -46.08
N LYS A 66 10.00 25.44 -46.79
CA LYS A 66 9.74 24.57 -47.93
C LYS A 66 9.08 23.26 -47.49
N LYS A 67 9.62 22.59 -46.47
CA LYS A 67 9.10 21.31 -45.98
C LYS A 67 7.78 21.46 -45.21
N SER A 68 7.59 22.54 -44.44
CA SER A 68 6.33 22.80 -43.72
C SER A 68 5.14 22.93 -44.68
N ARG A 69 5.31 23.59 -45.83
CA ARG A 69 4.28 23.71 -46.88
C ARG A 69 3.94 22.39 -47.56
N VAL A 70 4.85 21.42 -47.54
CA VAL A 70 4.63 20.08 -48.11
C VAL A 70 4.00 19.15 -47.09
N LEU A 71 4.50 19.17 -45.85
CA LEU A 71 4.08 18.27 -44.77
C LEU A 71 2.91 18.80 -43.93
N HIS A 72 2.34 19.96 -44.25
CA HIS A 72 1.23 20.53 -43.52
C HIS A 72 0.03 19.54 -43.49
N PRO A 73 -0.58 19.27 -42.30
CA PRO A 73 -1.59 18.23 -42.15
C PRO A 73 -2.81 18.44 -43.04
N ASP A 74 -3.25 19.68 -43.24
CA ASP A 74 -4.40 19.98 -44.11
C ASP A 74 -4.10 19.64 -45.58
N LYS A 75 -2.89 19.93 -46.06
CA LYS A 75 -2.50 19.66 -47.45
C LYS A 75 -2.34 18.16 -47.68
N VAL A 76 -1.74 17.44 -46.74
CA VAL A 76 -1.61 15.98 -46.80
C VAL A 76 -2.99 15.31 -46.78
N LYS A 77 -3.91 15.80 -45.95
CA LYS A 77 -5.31 15.33 -45.91
C LYS A 77 -6.01 15.54 -47.24
N GLN A 78 -5.91 16.74 -47.83
CA GLN A 78 -6.49 17.05 -49.14
C GLN A 78 -5.89 16.17 -50.25
N GLN A 79 -4.56 16.00 -50.26
CA GLN A 79 -3.87 15.12 -51.21
C GLN A 79 -4.31 13.66 -51.07
N PHE A 80 -4.48 13.17 -49.84
CA PHE A 80 -4.97 11.81 -49.59
C PHE A 80 -6.39 11.61 -50.14
N ILE A 81 -7.29 12.57 -49.88
CA ILE A 81 -8.67 12.53 -50.39
C ILE A 81 -8.68 12.54 -51.92
N ALA A 82 -7.89 13.42 -52.55
CA ALA A 82 -7.79 13.53 -54.00
C ALA A 82 -7.18 12.29 -54.65
N ASN A 83 -6.10 11.72 -54.09
CA ASN A 83 -5.47 10.52 -54.64
C ASN A 83 -6.38 9.29 -54.55
N LYS A 84 -7.11 9.16 -53.43
CA LYS A 84 -8.05 8.05 -53.23
C LYS A 84 -9.28 8.16 -54.12
N SER A 85 -9.81 9.37 -54.34
CA SER A 85 -10.96 9.60 -55.22
C SER A 85 -10.63 9.47 -56.71
N THR A 86 -9.40 9.81 -57.12
CA THR A 86 -8.93 9.69 -58.51
C THR A 86 -8.45 8.29 -58.88
N GLY A 87 -8.40 7.35 -57.93
CA GLY A 87 -8.03 5.95 -58.19
C GLY A 87 -6.57 5.76 -58.61
N LYS A 88 -5.70 6.76 -58.37
CA LYS A 88 -4.29 6.77 -58.82
C LYS A 88 -3.45 5.62 -58.24
N ASP A 89 -3.91 5.02 -57.15
CA ASP A 89 -3.27 3.89 -56.47
C ASP A 89 -3.71 2.51 -57.00
N LYS A 90 -4.68 2.43 -57.92
CA LYS A 90 -5.05 1.14 -58.55
C LYS A 90 -4.13 0.87 -59.74
N ALA A 91 -3.27 -0.14 -59.61
CA ALA A 91 -2.58 -0.75 -60.75
C ALA A 91 -3.59 -1.06 -61.86
N LYS A 92 -3.27 -0.67 -63.11
CA LYS A 92 -4.15 -0.84 -64.28
C LYS A 92 -4.58 -2.31 -64.43
N SER A 93 -5.75 -2.64 -63.88
CA SER A 93 -6.44 -3.90 -64.16
C SER A 93 -6.84 -3.90 -65.63
N LYS A 94 -6.32 -4.85 -66.42
CA LYS A 94 -6.54 -4.97 -67.87
C LYS A 94 -7.96 -5.44 -68.27
N LYS A 95 -8.93 -5.47 -67.35
CA LYS A 95 -10.29 -5.97 -67.64
C LYS A 95 -11.30 -4.82 -67.70
N PRO A 96 -12.11 -4.71 -68.76
CA PRO A 96 -13.16 -3.70 -68.85
C PRO A 96 -14.29 -4.05 -67.87
N GLY A 97 -14.41 -3.27 -66.80
CA GLY A 97 -15.48 -3.38 -65.82
C GLY A 97 -15.67 -2.04 -65.11
N VAL A 98 -16.93 -1.63 -64.90
CA VAL A 98 -17.29 -0.39 -64.21
C VAL A 98 -16.98 -0.56 -62.72
N HIS A 99 -15.79 -0.16 -62.30
CA HIS A 99 -15.41 -0.14 -60.90
C HIS A 99 -15.80 1.21 -60.28
N VAL A 100 -16.84 1.23 -59.45
CA VAL A 100 -17.17 2.41 -58.62
C VAL A 100 -16.03 2.64 -57.63
N ILE A 101 -15.38 3.81 -57.71
CA ILE A 101 -14.32 4.21 -56.78
C ILE A 101 -14.98 4.62 -55.47
N LYS A 102 -14.86 3.78 -54.44
CA LYS A 102 -15.28 4.13 -53.08
C LYS A 102 -14.27 5.12 -52.50
N GLY A 103 -14.74 6.31 -52.12
CA GLY A 103 -13.91 7.33 -51.47
C GLY A 103 -13.33 6.86 -50.13
N PRO A 104 -12.34 7.60 -49.57
CA PRO A 104 -11.69 7.24 -48.31
C PRO A 104 -12.66 7.25 -47.14
N THR A 105 -12.48 6.32 -46.21
CA THR A 105 -13.29 6.28 -44.99
C THR A 105 -12.91 7.41 -44.04
N GLN A 106 -13.85 7.87 -43.20
CA GLN A 106 -13.56 8.90 -42.19
C GLN A 106 -12.45 8.49 -41.21
N ALA A 107 -12.33 7.19 -40.91
CA ALA A 107 -11.25 6.66 -40.07
C ALA A 107 -9.89 6.80 -40.76
N GLU A 108 -9.78 6.47 -42.05
CA GLU A 108 -8.55 6.68 -42.83
C GLU A 108 -8.16 8.16 -42.91
N ILE A 109 -9.14 9.05 -43.13
CA ILE A 109 -8.90 10.51 -43.16
C ILE A 109 -8.37 11.01 -41.81
N LYS A 110 -8.95 10.55 -40.70
CA LYS A 110 -8.46 10.91 -39.36
C LYS A 110 -7.07 10.34 -39.07
N ALA A 111 -6.81 9.09 -39.45
CA ALA A 111 -5.52 8.45 -39.25
C ALA A 111 -4.40 9.15 -40.04
N THR A 112 -4.67 9.50 -41.30
CA THR A 112 -3.73 10.24 -42.16
C THR A 112 -3.49 11.66 -41.68
N ALA A 113 -4.54 12.37 -41.26
CA ALA A 113 -4.41 13.70 -40.66
C ALA A 113 -3.57 13.67 -39.38
N LYS A 114 -3.77 12.64 -38.53
CA LYS A 114 -2.98 12.45 -37.31
C LYS A 114 -1.51 12.12 -37.62
N ALA A 115 -1.26 11.20 -38.55
CA ALA A 115 0.10 10.87 -38.97
C ALA A 115 0.83 12.11 -39.54
N ALA A 116 0.12 12.94 -40.32
CA ALA A 116 0.65 14.18 -40.84
C ALA A 116 0.89 15.24 -39.76
N SER A 117 0.00 15.37 -38.76
CA SER A 117 0.21 16.28 -37.64
C SER A 117 1.41 15.88 -36.80
N ASP A 118 1.58 14.58 -36.54
CA ASP A 118 2.71 14.04 -35.77
C ASP A 118 4.02 14.28 -36.52
N ARG A 119 4.04 14.04 -37.84
CA ARG A 119 5.21 14.31 -38.71
C ARG A 119 5.54 15.81 -38.78
N PHE A 120 4.53 16.68 -38.84
CA PHE A 120 4.73 18.12 -38.84
C PHE A 120 5.24 18.64 -37.49
N ALA A 121 4.73 18.10 -36.38
CA ALA A 121 5.22 18.42 -35.03
C ALA A 121 6.70 18.06 -34.88
N ARG A 122 7.12 16.86 -35.34
CA ARG A 122 8.53 16.45 -35.36
C ARG A 122 9.38 17.41 -36.17
N LEU A 123 8.92 17.83 -37.35
CA LEU A 123 9.62 18.82 -38.17
C LEU A 123 9.85 20.13 -37.41
N GLY A 124 8.84 20.65 -36.71
CA GLY A 124 9.00 21.82 -35.85
C GLY A 124 10.09 21.63 -34.79
N ILE A 125 10.04 20.52 -34.04
CA ILE A 125 11.00 20.22 -32.97
C ILE A 125 12.42 20.05 -33.52
N VAL A 126 12.60 19.28 -34.60
CA VAL A 126 13.91 19.09 -35.25
C VAL A 126 14.49 20.44 -35.66
N THR A 127 13.68 21.31 -36.27
CA THR A 127 14.17 22.63 -36.70
C THR A 127 14.56 23.53 -35.53
N ASN A 128 13.85 23.45 -34.41
CA ASN A 128 14.20 24.24 -33.23
C ASN A 128 15.52 23.74 -32.60
N ILE A 129 15.77 22.43 -32.61
CA ILE A 129 17.05 21.86 -32.17
C ILE A 129 18.20 22.36 -33.05
N LEU A 130 18.06 22.26 -34.38
CA LEU A 130 19.11 22.71 -35.32
C LEU A 130 19.32 24.23 -35.32
N ARG A 131 18.32 25.00 -34.92
CA ARG A 131 18.42 26.47 -34.81
C ARG A 131 19.15 26.94 -33.56
N GLY A 132 19.15 26.14 -32.48
CA GLY A 132 19.66 26.52 -31.18
C GLY A 132 20.95 25.80 -30.79
N SER A 133 21.30 25.88 -29.51
CA SER A 133 22.44 25.17 -28.91
C SER A 133 22.29 23.64 -28.95
N GLY A 134 21.09 23.13 -29.24
CA GLY A 134 20.85 21.69 -29.45
C GLY A 134 21.57 21.13 -30.67
N ARG A 135 21.96 21.97 -31.65
CA ARG A 135 22.72 21.56 -32.83
C ARG A 135 24.08 20.98 -32.48
N GLU A 136 24.85 21.66 -31.64
CA GLU A 136 26.19 21.22 -31.24
C GLU A 136 26.14 19.87 -30.49
N ARG A 137 25.13 19.69 -29.63
CA ARG A 137 24.91 18.42 -28.93
C ARG A 137 24.55 17.31 -29.91
N TYR A 138 23.66 17.60 -30.86
CA TYR A 138 23.31 16.66 -31.91
C TYR A 138 24.52 16.25 -32.75
N ASP A 139 25.35 17.20 -33.17
CA ASP A 139 26.57 16.97 -33.97
C ASP A 139 27.62 16.17 -33.19
N HIS A 140 27.73 16.40 -31.88
CA HIS A 140 28.56 15.58 -30.99
C HIS A 140 28.11 14.11 -31.00
N PHE A 141 26.81 13.83 -30.88
CA PHE A 141 26.30 12.45 -30.94
C PHE A 141 26.32 11.87 -32.36
N LEU A 142 26.26 12.70 -33.39
CA LEU A 142 26.38 12.26 -34.78
C LEU A 142 27.79 11.76 -35.10
N SER A 143 28.81 12.41 -34.54
CA SER A 143 30.22 12.02 -34.72
C SER A 143 30.67 10.90 -33.76
N ASN A 144 30.22 10.92 -32.50
CA ASN A 144 30.63 9.93 -31.49
C ASN A 144 29.70 8.70 -31.41
N GLY A 145 28.54 8.76 -32.07
CA GLY A 145 27.52 7.73 -32.03
C GLY A 145 26.44 7.98 -30.97
N PHE A 146 25.23 7.49 -31.25
CA PHE A 146 24.07 7.61 -30.38
C PHE A 146 23.96 6.43 -29.42
N PRO A 147 23.71 6.66 -28.12
CA PRO A 147 23.38 5.59 -27.20
C PRO A 147 22.01 4.98 -27.54
N LYS A 148 21.85 3.66 -27.37
CA LYS A 148 20.54 3.00 -27.46
C LYS A 148 19.70 3.33 -26.21
N TRP A 149 18.93 4.42 -26.26
CA TRP A 149 18.01 4.79 -25.18
C TRP A 149 16.55 4.60 -25.61
N LYS A 150 15.85 3.65 -24.99
CA LYS A 150 14.43 3.37 -25.30
C LYS A 150 13.45 4.25 -24.53
N GLY A 151 13.95 5.15 -23.69
CA GLY A 151 13.13 6.05 -22.86
C GLY A 151 12.46 5.35 -21.67
N THR A 152 11.94 6.15 -20.74
CA THR A 152 11.10 5.64 -19.64
C THR A 152 9.73 5.15 -20.14
N GLY A 153 9.27 5.68 -21.28
CA GLY A 153 8.07 5.25 -21.99
C GLY A 153 8.09 3.77 -22.40
N TYR A 154 9.27 3.19 -22.61
CA TYR A 154 9.43 1.78 -22.99
C TYR A 154 8.77 0.83 -21.98
N TYR A 155 8.96 1.09 -20.68
CA TYR A 155 8.38 0.26 -19.63
C TYR A 155 6.85 0.25 -19.70
N TYR A 156 6.24 1.41 -19.96
CA TYR A 156 4.79 1.56 -20.07
C TYR A 156 4.23 1.02 -21.40
N ALA A 157 5.02 1.04 -22.48
CA ALA A 157 4.62 0.45 -23.75
C ALA A 157 4.62 -1.09 -23.69
N ARG A 158 5.60 -1.68 -23.01
CA ARG A 158 5.78 -3.13 -22.95
C ARG A 158 4.95 -3.80 -21.86
N PHE A 159 4.89 -3.21 -20.67
CA PHE A 159 4.16 -3.77 -19.55
C PHE A 159 2.81 -3.06 -19.38
N ARG A 160 1.76 -3.69 -19.92
CA ARG A 160 0.37 -3.30 -19.70
C ARG A 160 -0.28 -4.38 -18.85
N PRO A 161 -0.26 -4.26 -17.52
CA PRO A 161 -0.80 -5.30 -16.65
C PRO A 161 -2.27 -5.49 -17.01
N GLY A 162 -2.63 -6.71 -17.39
CA GLY A 162 -4.03 -7.08 -17.62
C GLY A 162 -4.80 -7.12 -16.31
N LEU A 163 -6.13 -7.17 -16.41
CA LEU A 163 -7.02 -7.25 -15.24
C LEU A 163 -6.60 -8.36 -14.27
N GLY A 164 -6.26 -9.56 -14.77
CA GLY A 164 -5.82 -10.67 -13.94
C GLY A 164 -4.54 -10.38 -13.14
N SER A 165 -3.53 -9.74 -13.76
CA SER A 165 -2.30 -9.37 -13.04
C SER A 165 -2.55 -8.31 -11.96
N VAL A 166 -3.48 -7.38 -12.21
CA VAL A 166 -3.88 -6.37 -11.22
C VAL A 166 -4.63 -7.02 -10.06
N LEU A 167 -5.58 -7.91 -10.35
CA LEU A 167 -6.34 -8.64 -9.32
C LEU A 167 -5.43 -9.54 -8.48
N ALA A 168 -4.48 -10.25 -9.11
CA ALA A 168 -3.50 -11.06 -8.39
C ALA A 168 -2.59 -10.20 -7.50
N GLY A 169 -2.10 -9.06 -8.01
CA GLY A 169 -1.31 -8.12 -7.22
C GLY A 169 -2.08 -7.54 -6.05
N LEU A 170 -3.34 -7.14 -6.26
CA LEU A 170 -4.23 -6.64 -5.21
C LEU A 170 -4.50 -7.72 -4.16
N PHE A 171 -4.73 -8.97 -4.59
CA PHE A 171 -4.95 -10.10 -3.68
C PHE A 171 -3.72 -10.39 -2.82
N ILE A 172 -2.51 -10.35 -3.40
CA ILE A 172 -1.27 -10.52 -2.63
C ILE A 172 -1.07 -9.36 -1.66
N PHE A 173 -1.34 -8.12 -2.07
CA PHE A 173 -1.13 -6.95 -1.24
C PHE A 173 -2.15 -6.84 -0.10
N VAL A 174 -3.45 -6.91 -0.42
CA VAL A 174 -4.54 -6.77 0.56
C VAL A 174 -4.77 -8.07 1.30
N GLY A 175 -4.96 -9.17 0.57
CA GLY A 175 -5.19 -10.50 1.15
C GLY A 175 -3.95 -11.10 1.81
N GLY A 176 -2.75 -10.65 1.46
CA GLY A 176 -1.48 -10.97 2.11
C GLY A 176 -1.10 -9.94 3.17
N GLY A 177 -0.35 -8.93 2.75
CA GLY A 177 0.26 -7.95 3.66
C GLY A 177 -0.74 -7.20 4.53
N GLY A 178 -1.82 -6.67 3.93
CA GLY A 178 -2.85 -5.94 4.66
C GLY A 178 -3.56 -6.80 5.70
N HIS A 179 -3.96 -8.01 5.32
CA HIS A 179 -4.61 -8.95 6.22
C HIS A 179 -3.68 -9.44 7.35
N TRP A 180 -2.41 -9.71 7.06
CA TRP A 180 -1.43 -10.04 8.10
C TRP A 180 -1.23 -8.90 9.10
N ILE A 181 -1.16 -7.65 8.63
CA ILE A 181 -1.09 -6.47 9.50
C ILE A 181 -2.35 -6.38 10.38
N ALA A 182 -3.54 -6.62 9.83
CA ALA A 182 -4.78 -6.64 10.60
C ALA A 182 -4.77 -7.70 11.71
N LEU A 183 -4.33 -8.93 11.39
CA LEU A 183 -4.17 -10.01 12.37
C LEU A 183 -3.15 -9.65 13.45
N TYR A 184 -2.01 -9.07 13.07
CA TYR A 184 -0.98 -8.63 14.00
C TYR A 184 -1.48 -7.53 14.94
N MET A 185 -2.19 -6.53 14.41
CA MET A 185 -2.80 -5.48 15.24
C MET A 185 -3.85 -6.04 16.19
N SER A 186 -4.66 -7.00 15.74
CA SER A 186 -5.65 -7.67 16.58
C SER A 186 -4.99 -8.46 17.72
N TRP A 187 -4.01 -9.32 17.39
CA TRP A 187 -3.23 -10.06 18.38
C TRP A 187 -2.57 -9.13 19.40
N LYS A 188 -1.92 -8.05 18.94
CA LYS A 188 -1.27 -7.07 19.81
C LYS A 188 -2.29 -6.38 20.73
N ARG A 189 -3.45 -5.99 20.22
CA ARG A 189 -4.53 -5.39 21.02
C ARG A 189 -5.05 -6.36 22.07
N GLN A 190 -5.19 -7.64 21.72
CA GLN A 190 -5.66 -8.69 22.62
C GLN A 190 -4.64 -8.96 23.74
N GLN A 191 -3.34 -9.02 23.42
CA GLN A 191 -2.24 -9.07 24.39
C GLN A 191 -2.29 -7.91 25.39
N GLU A 192 -2.42 -6.68 24.89
CA GLU A 192 -2.50 -5.47 25.72
C GLU A 192 -3.76 -5.44 26.58
N PHE A 193 -4.87 -5.96 26.08
CA PHE A 193 -6.12 -6.10 26.83
C PHE A 193 -5.98 -7.09 27.99
N VAL A 194 -5.55 -8.33 27.71
CA VAL A 194 -5.36 -9.37 28.72
C VAL A 194 -4.34 -8.92 29.77
N GLY A 195 -3.24 -8.31 29.34
CA GLY A 195 -2.21 -7.77 30.24
C GLY A 195 -2.74 -6.67 31.17
N ARG A 196 -3.66 -5.81 30.71
CA ARG A 196 -4.31 -4.81 31.57
C ARG A 196 -5.26 -5.45 32.58
N TYR A 197 -6.03 -6.45 32.17
CA TYR A 197 -6.94 -7.19 33.06
C TYR A 197 -6.20 -7.92 34.17
N ILE A 198 -5.08 -8.58 33.84
CA ILE A 198 -4.25 -9.27 34.84
C ILE A 198 -3.67 -8.28 35.85
N LYS A 199 -3.17 -7.13 35.37
CA LYS A 199 -2.66 -6.07 36.26
C LYS A 199 -3.74 -5.57 37.21
N PHE A 200 -4.92 -5.23 36.67
CA PHE A 200 -6.06 -4.79 37.47
C PHE A 200 -6.43 -5.82 38.55
N ALA A 201 -6.60 -7.09 38.17
CA ALA A 201 -6.96 -8.15 39.09
C ALA A 201 -5.92 -8.31 40.21
N ARG A 202 -4.63 -8.31 39.88
CA ARG A 202 -3.54 -8.40 40.86
C ARG A 202 -3.55 -7.22 41.84
N HIS A 203 -3.67 -5.99 41.33
CA HIS A 203 -3.73 -4.80 42.17
C HIS A 203 -4.98 -4.77 43.06
N ALA A 204 -6.15 -5.16 42.53
CA ALA A 204 -7.39 -5.19 43.31
C ALA A 204 -7.41 -6.30 44.38
N ALA A 205 -6.78 -7.44 44.11
CA ALA A 205 -6.71 -8.55 45.06
C ALA A 205 -5.69 -8.30 46.19
N TRP A 206 -4.52 -7.75 45.87
CA TRP A 206 -3.38 -7.69 46.80
C TRP A 206 -2.85 -6.28 47.11
N GLY A 207 -3.38 -5.24 46.47
CA GLY A 207 -2.94 -3.84 46.67
C GLY A 207 -1.56 -3.55 46.05
N ASP A 208 -1.14 -2.28 46.10
CA ASP A 208 0.16 -1.81 45.57
C ASP A 208 1.37 -2.23 46.45
N ASN A 209 1.10 -2.84 47.61
CA ASN A 209 2.08 -3.34 48.54
C ASN A 209 2.25 -4.85 48.34
N LEU A 210 3.27 -5.25 47.58
CA LEU A 210 3.76 -6.63 47.51
C LEU A 210 4.38 -7.06 48.85
N ASN A 211 3.59 -7.12 49.92
CA ASN A 211 3.92 -7.88 51.12
C ASN A 211 3.39 -9.30 50.93
N ILE A 212 4.14 -10.08 50.15
CA ILE A 212 3.99 -11.52 50.07
C ILE A 212 4.38 -12.07 51.45
N PRO A 213 3.49 -12.76 52.19
CA PRO A 213 3.89 -13.44 53.42
C PRO A 213 4.91 -14.53 53.05
N GLY A 214 6.19 -14.31 53.36
CA GLY A 214 7.27 -15.28 53.12
C GLY A 214 8.54 -14.76 52.43
N LEU A 215 8.68 -13.47 52.14
CA LEU A 215 9.94 -12.88 51.67
C LEU A 215 10.35 -11.72 52.61
N ASP A 216 11.20 -12.05 53.57
CA ASP A 216 11.81 -11.10 54.50
C ASP A 216 12.68 -10.05 53.78
N GLY A 217 12.48 -8.80 54.19
CA GLY A 217 13.50 -7.75 54.15
C GLY A 217 13.52 -6.87 52.91
N THR A 218 12.82 -5.73 52.95
CA THR A 218 13.49 -4.42 53.06
C THR A 218 12.47 -3.39 53.56
N ALA A 219 12.73 -2.79 54.72
CA ALA A 219 11.90 -1.76 55.32
C ALA A 219 11.99 -0.43 54.55
N THR A 220 10.88 0.30 54.49
CA THR A 220 10.84 1.75 54.22
C THR A 220 10.18 2.47 55.41
N PRO A 221 10.67 3.67 55.80
CA PRO A 221 10.29 4.39 57.04
C PRO A 221 8.92 5.11 56.92
N PRO A 222 8.34 5.61 58.04
CA PRO A 222 6.90 5.88 58.15
C PRO A 222 6.48 7.19 57.49
N THR A 223 5.29 7.18 56.87
CA THR A 223 4.53 8.37 56.50
C THR A 223 3.85 8.96 57.74
N ALA A 224 4.21 10.19 58.11
CA ALA A 224 3.51 10.99 59.09
C ALA A 224 2.45 11.87 58.38
N GLY A 225 1.23 11.89 58.96
CA GLY A 225 0.43 13.09 59.22
C GLY A 225 -0.13 13.88 58.03
N GLU A 226 -1.45 13.95 58.00
CA GLU A 226 -2.30 14.85 57.20
C GLU A 226 -1.87 16.33 57.33
N ASP A 227 -1.98 17.09 56.22
CA ASP A 227 -2.60 18.42 56.32
C ASP A 227 -3.29 18.82 55.00
N ASN A 228 -4.49 19.36 55.16
CA ASN A 228 -5.34 19.91 54.12
C ASN A 228 -4.84 21.31 53.76
N SER A 229 -4.46 21.54 52.51
CA SER A 229 -4.58 22.87 51.91
C SER A 229 -4.57 22.79 50.38
N ASP A 230 -5.56 23.45 49.78
CA ASP A 230 -5.72 23.73 48.35
C ASP A 230 -4.40 24.07 47.64
N PRO A 231 -4.29 23.80 46.33
CA PRO A 231 -3.95 24.93 45.48
C PRO A 231 -4.60 24.93 44.09
N SER A 232 -5.38 25.99 43.87
CA SER A 232 -5.27 26.77 42.63
C SER A 232 -3.90 27.46 42.60
N ALA A 233 -3.04 27.11 41.64
CA ALA A 233 -2.09 28.00 40.94
C ALA A 233 -0.96 27.17 40.29
N GLY A 234 -0.78 27.34 38.97
CA GLY A 234 0.30 26.73 38.22
C GLY A 234 1.67 27.33 38.55
N GLN A 235 2.70 26.49 38.62
CA GLN A 235 4.10 26.92 38.54
C GLN A 235 4.82 26.26 37.36
N ALA A 236 5.25 27.11 36.43
CA ALA A 236 6.07 26.77 35.29
C ALA A 236 7.49 26.40 35.76
N MET A 237 7.79 25.10 35.75
CA MET A 237 9.13 24.58 36.04
C MET A 237 10.15 25.00 34.98
N ASN A 238 11.24 25.64 35.41
CA ASN A 238 12.31 26.12 34.54
C ASN A 238 13.00 24.97 33.77
N ARG A 239 13.04 25.10 32.44
CA ARG A 239 13.50 24.15 31.41
C ARG A 239 14.91 23.55 31.60
N ARG A 240 15.71 24.10 32.54
CA ARG A 240 17.05 23.61 32.90
C ARG A 240 17.01 22.45 33.89
N MET A 241 16.04 22.43 34.80
CA MET A 241 15.89 21.39 35.83
C MET A 241 15.35 20.07 35.23
N ARG A 242 14.45 20.18 34.23
CA ARG A 242 13.91 19.03 33.49
C ARG A 242 14.98 18.23 32.72
N ARG A 243 16.00 18.91 32.18
CA ARG A 243 17.12 18.25 31.47
C ARG A 243 18.09 17.54 32.41
N MET A 244 18.12 17.91 33.70
CA MET A 244 18.94 17.23 34.70
C MET A 244 18.27 15.93 35.16
N GLN A 245 16.95 15.96 35.41
CA GLN A 245 16.15 14.76 35.69
C GLN A 245 16.16 13.73 34.54
N GLU A 246 16.20 14.18 33.28
CA GLU A 246 16.35 13.28 32.13
C GLU A 246 17.75 12.68 31.99
N LYS A 247 18.79 13.31 32.56
CA LYS A 247 20.16 12.76 32.57
C LYS A 247 20.36 11.72 33.67
N ASP A 248 19.81 11.95 34.86
CA ASP A 248 19.94 11.02 35.98
C ASP A 248 19.12 9.75 35.75
N SER A 249 17.89 9.87 35.22
CA SER A 249 17.06 8.72 34.83
C SER A 249 17.62 7.87 33.68
N LYS A 250 18.57 8.40 32.91
CA LYS A 250 19.26 7.68 31.83
C LYS A 250 20.52 6.95 32.33
N LYS A 251 21.13 7.43 33.42
CA LYS A 251 22.29 6.81 34.08
C LYS A 251 21.87 5.57 34.87
N ASP A 252 20.71 5.61 35.53
CA ASP A 252 20.15 4.45 36.25
C ASP A 252 19.66 3.33 35.31
N LYS A 253 19.28 3.67 34.06
CA LYS A 253 18.88 2.68 33.05
C LYS A 253 20.06 1.96 32.38
N SER A 254 21.28 2.50 32.43
CA SER A 254 22.45 1.86 31.82
C SER A 254 23.07 0.75 32.69
N GLU A 255 22.85 0.76 34.01
CA GLU A 255 23.46 -0.24 34.91
C GLU A 255 22.65 -1.54 35.02
N LYS A 256 21.37 -1.56 34.59
CA LYS A 256 20.50 -2.74 34.73
C LYS A 256 20.46 -3.68 33.51
N LYS A 257 21.38 -3.54 32.55
CA LYS A 257 21.40 -4.30 31.29
C LYS A 257 22.58 -5.26 31.15
N THR A 258 22.83 -6.11 32.14
CA THR A 258 23.68 -7.30 31.98
C THR A 258 23.20 -8.45 32.87
N LYS A 259 22.24 -9.23 32.37
CA LYS A 259 22.17 -10.70 32.54
C LYS A 259 21.01 -11.23 31.70
N GLY A 260 21.34 -11.80 30.54
CA GLY A 260 20.43 -12.62 29.77
C GLY A 260 20.33 -14.00 30.41
N ILE A 261 19.10 -14.46 30.66
CA ILE A 261 18.81 -15.86 30.98
C ILE A 261 18.14 -16.46 29.74
N LYS A 262 18.72 -17.56 29.28
CA LYS A 262 18.31 -18.36 28.12
C LYS A 262 16.89 -18.87 28.34
N ALA A 263 15.99 -18.60 27.39
CA ALA A 263 14.66 -19.21 27.36
C ALA A 263 14.80 -20.65 26.84
N ALA A 264 14.52 -21.61 27.71
CA ALA A 264 14.32 -23.00 27.32
C ALA A 264 12.93 -23.14 26.67
N ARG A 265 12.95 -23.79 25.52
CA ARG A 265 11.81 -24.22 24.70
C ARG A 265 10.96 -25.22 25.49
N ALA A 266 9.65 -24.97 25.62
CA ALA A 266 8.69 -26.03 25.94
C ALA A 266 7.27 -25.70 25.44
N SER A 267 6.78 -26.58 24.58
CA SER A 267 5.39 -27.02 24.45
C SER A 267 5.52 -28.50 24.02
N PRO A 268 4.65 -29.44 24.44
CA PRO A 268 3.19 -29.28 24.46
C PRO A 268 2.45 -29.85 25.69
N ALA A 269 1.17 -29.45 25.79
CA ALA A 269 0.01 -30.10 26.42
C ALA A 269 0.20 -31.16 27.52
N ALA A 270 -0.33 -30.89 28.73
CA ALA A 270 -1.08 -31.85 29.57
C ALA A 270 -1.49 -31.19 30.90
N THR A 271 -2.80 -31.15 31.19
CA THR A 271 -3.43 -31.27 32.53
C THR A 271 -3.16 -30.15 33.58
N PRO A 272 -4.20 -29.66 34.30
CA PRO A 272 -4.01 -28.56 35.26
C PRO A 272 -3.06 -28.97 36.40
N PRO A 273 -2.10 -28.12 36.80
CA PRO A 273 -1.43 -28.31 38.07
C PRO A 273 -2.42 -27.97 39.18
N SER A 274 -3.09 -29.01 39.69
CA SER A 274 -3.54 -29.04 41.08
C SER A 274 -2.37 -28.64 41.97
N GLY A 275 -2.52 -27.56 42.74
CA GLY A 275 -1.59 -27.22 43.81
C GLY A 275 -1.06 -25.78 43.82
N SER A 276 -1.96 -24.80 43.94
CA SER A 276 -1.63 -23.58 44.68
C SER A 276 -2.40 -23.60 46.00
N THR A 277 -1.75 -24.09 47.04
CA THR A 277 -2.31 -24.17 48.40
C THR A 277 -2.20 -22.83 49.11
N GLY A 278 -2.73 -21.77 48.50
CA GLY A 278 -2.72 -20.41 49.04
C GLY A 278 -4.10 -19.76 49.00
N PRO A 279 -4.35 -18.70 49.80
CA PRO A 279 -5.63 -18.01 49.82
C PRO A 279 -5.91 -17.35 48.46
N ARG A 280 -7.02 -17.75 47.82
CA ARG A 280 -7.51 -17.16 46.57
C ARG A 280 -8.45 -15.99 46.87
N LYS A 281 -8.31 -14.89 46.12
CA LYS A 281 -9.18 -13.71 46.24
C LYS A 281 -9.99 -13.51 44.98
N ARG A 282 -11.30 -13.34 45.14
CA ARG A 282 -12.23 -13.06 44.04
C ARG A 282 -12.40 -11.55 43.90
N VAL A 283 -12.21 -11.05 42.70
CA VAL A 283 -12.33 -9.63 42.34
C VAL A 283 -13.33 -9.52 41.19
N VAL A 284 -14.29 -8.61 41.29
CA VAL A 284 -15.22 -8.33 40.20
C VAL A 284 -14.60 -7.26 39.30
N ALA A 285 -14.44 -7.56 38.01
CA ALA A 285 -13.96 -6.61 37.01
C ALA A 285 -15.06 -5.63 36.60
N GLU A 286 -14.68 -4.52 35.97
CA GLU A 286 -15.59 -3.46 35.51
C GLU A 286 -16.70 -3.96 34.57
N ASN A 287 -16.47 -5.09 33.90
CA ASN A 287 -17.42 -5.76 33.01
C ASN A 287 -18.32 -6.79 33.72
N GLY A 288 -18.32 -6.83 35.05
CA GLY A 288 -19.12 -7.78 35.85
C GLY A 288 -18.57 -9.21 35.90
N LYS A 289 -17.42 -9.48 35.26
CA LYS A 289 -16.79 -10.81 35.28
C LYS A 289 -16.01 -11.03 36.58
N ILE A 290 -16.03 -12.25 37.10
CA ILE A 290 -15.34 -12.61 38.34
C ILE A 290 -13.94 -13.11 37.98
N LEU A 291 -12.93 -12.45 38.53
CA LEU A 291 -11.52 -12.80 38.39
C LEU A 291 -11.02 -13.36 39.73
N VAL A 292 -10.51 -14.58 39.73
CA VAL A 292 -9.92 -15.22 40.90
C VAL A 292 -8.40 -15.08 40.80
N VAL A 293 -7.80 -14.41 41.78
CA VAL A 293 -6.35 -14.24 41.86
C VAL A 293 -5.80 -15.15 42.92
N ASP A 294 -4.86 -15.99 42.51
CA ASP A 294 -4.16 -16.92 43.38
C ASP A 294 -2.95 -16.28 44.06
N SER A 295 -2.43 -16.90 45.13
CA SER A 295 -1.30 -16.35 45.90
C SER A 295 0.01 -16.26 45.09
N VAL A 296 0.14 -17.06 44.02
CA VAL A 296 1.27 -17.02 43.08
C VAL A 296 1.14 -15.85 42.08
N GLY A 297 -0.04 -15.21 42.02
CA GLY A 297 -0.34 -14.12 41.09
C GLY A 297 -0.92 -14.57 39.75
N ASN A 298 -1.30 -15.84 39.61
CA ASN A 298 -2.09 -16.31 38.47
C ASN A 298 -3.53 -15.79 38.57
N VAL A 299 -4.11 -15.37 37.45
CA VAL A 299 -5.45 -14.79 37.39
C VAL A 299 -6.34 -15.71 36.56
N TYR A 300 -7.41 -16.20 37.17
CA TYR A 300 -8.40 -17.06 36.55
C TYR A 300 -9.67 -16.26 36.30
N LEU A 301 -10.31 -16.47 35.16
CA LEU A 301 -11.63 -15.95 34.85
C LEU A 301 -12.65 -17.05 35.12
N GLU A 302 -13.59 -16.76 36.03
CA GLU A 302 -14.69 -17.67 36.34
C GLU A 302 -15.85 -17.35 35.39
N GLN A 303 -16.18 -18.29 34.51
CA GLN A 303 -17.33 -18.18 33.60
C GLN A 303 -18.34 -19.27 33.96
N ALA A 304 -19.58 -18.87 34.23
CA ALA A 304 -20.68 -19.81 34.38
C ALA A 304 -21.12 -20.27 32.98
N ASN A 305 -21.10 -21.59 32.75
CA ASN A 305 -21.69 -22.17 31.55
C ASN A 305 -23.22 -22.15 31.64
N GLU A 306 -23.88 -22.44 30.52
CA GLU A 306 -25.34 -22.49 30.37
C GLU A 306 -26.02 -23.48 31.35
N ASP A 307 -25.28 -24.50 31.80
CA ASP A 307 -25.71 -25.49 32.79
C ASP A 307 -25.44 -25.08 34.26
N GLY A 308 -24.94 -23.86 34.50
CA GLY A 308 -24.68 -23.33 35.85
C GLY A 308 -23.38 -23.80 36.50
N GLU A 309 -22.56 -24.60 35.81
CA GLU A 309 -21.24 -25.02 36.27
C GLU A 309 -20.19 -23.90 36.02
N THR A 310 -19.38 -23.59 37.03
CA THR A 310 -18.34 -22.55 36.96
C THR A 310 -17.03 -23.12 36.41
N GLN A 311 -16.62 -22.66 35.23
CA GLN A 311 -15.31 -23.01 34.66
C GLN A 311 -14.29 -21.89 34.92
N GLU A 312 -13.12 -22.26 35.44
CA GLU A 312 -11.99 -21.36 35.69
C GLU A 312 -11.03 -21.38 34.49
N PHE A 313 -10.93 -20.28 33.74
CA PHE A 313 -9.99 -20.11 32.63
C PHE A 313 -8.77 -19.30 33.06
N LEU A 314 -7.56 -19.85 32.96
CA LEU A 314 -6.34 -19.10 33.25
C LEU A 314 -6.11 -18.01 32.19
N LEU A 315 -6.00 -16.76 32.62
CA LEU A 315 -5.62 -15.65 31.73
C LEU A 315 -4.09 -15.59 31.63
N ASP A 316 -3.51 -16.31 30.66
CA ASP A 316 -2.11 -16.15 30.28
C ASP A 316 -1.97 -15.36 28.97
N PRO A 317 -1.28 -14.20 28.96
CA PRO A 317 -0.99 -13.48 27.73
C PRO A 317 -0.26 -14.35 26.70
N ASN A 318 0.59 -15.29 27.12
CA ASN A 318 1.42 -16.08 26.20
C ASN A 318 0.66 -17.21 25.48
N GLU A 319 -0.54 -17.54 25.91
CA GLU A 319 -1.38 -18.56 25.27
C GLU A 319 -1.96 -18.10 23.92
N LEU A 320 -1.99 -16.79 23.69
CA LEU A 320 -2.49 -16.23 22.42
C LEU A 320 -1.50 -16.51 21.27
N ALA A 321 -1.89 -17.43 20.39
CA ALA A 321 -1.13 -17.81 19.21
C ALA A 321 -0.73 -16.60 18.36
N GLN A 322 0.56 -16.52 18.01
CA GLN A 322 1.08 -15.46 17.17
C GLN A 322 0.59 -15.63 15.72
N PRO A 323 0.10 -14.56 15.06
CA PRO A 323 -0.45 -14.66 13.72
C PRO A 323 0.66 -15.04 12.73
N THR A 324 0.47 -16.19 12.09
CA THR A 324 1.41 -16.72 11.11
C THR A 324 0.94 -16.38 9.70
N ILE A 325 1.85 -16.38 8.72
CA ILE A 325 1.53 -16.16 7.30
C ILE A 325 0.49 -17.18 6.79
N LYS A 326 0.39 -18.35 7.42
CA LYS A 326 -0.61 -19.39 7.10
C LYS A 326 -2.05 -18.98 7.43
N ASP A 327 -2.23 -18.07 8.38
CA ASP A 327 -3.55 -17.56 8.80
C ASP A 327 -4.08 -16.47 7.86
N THR A 328 -3.24 -16.06 6.92
CA THR A 328 -3.51 -14.98 6.00
C THR A 328 -4.41 -15.47 4.87
N ALA A 329 -5.34 -14.62 4.41
CA ALA A 329 -6.26 -14.96 3.32
C ALA A 329 -5.54 -15.44 2.05
N LEU A 330 -4.33 -14.91 1.82
CA LEU A 330 -3.41 -15.34 0.76
C LEU A 330 -3.14 -16.85 0.71
N VAL A 331 -3.11 -17.53 1.86
CA VAL A 331 -2.84 -18.98 1.96
C VAL A 331 -4.14 -19.75 2.16
N ARG A 332 -5.05 -19.24 3.00
CA ARG A 332 -6.29 -19.94 3.36
C ARG A 332 -7.28 -20.02 2.21
N VAL A 333 -7.43 -18.97 1.41
CA VAL A 333 -8.40 -18.93 0.30
C VAL A 333 -8.02 -19.91 -0.82
N PRO A 334 -6.76 -19.96 -1.32
CA PRO A 334 -6.39 -20.96 -2.31
C PRO A 334 -6.55 -22.41 -1.83
N ILE A 335 -6.15 -22.70 -0.58
CA ILE A 335 -6.30 -24.05 0.00
C ILE A 335 -7.78 -24.42 0.08
N TRP A 336 -8.64 -23.50 0.53
CA TRP A 336 -10.09 -23.73 0.59
C TRP A 336 -10.69 -23.99 -0.80
N ILE A 337 -10.28 -23.24 -1.83
CA ILE A 337 -10.74 -23.46 -3.22
C ILE A 337 -10.30 -24.84 -3.72
N ILE A 338 -9.04 -25.23 -3.47
CA ILE A 338 -8.51 -26.54 -3.89
C ILE A 338 -9.24 -27.67 -3.14
N ASN A 339 -9.46 -27.53 -1.84
CA ASN A 339 -10.18 -28.52 -1.04
C ASN A 339 -11.64 -28.68 -1.53
N LYS A 340 -12.31 -27.58 -1.88
CA LYS A 340 -13.68 -27.59 -2.44
C LYS A 340 -13.75 -28.09 -3.89
N ALA A 341 -12.67 -27.94 -4.65
CA ALA A 341 -12.56 -28.49 -6.00
C ALA A 341 -12.30 -30.00 -5.97
N THR A 342 -11.43 -30.46 -5.07
CA THR A 342 -11.05 -31.87 -4.93
C THR A 342 -12.08 -32.71 -4.17
N SER A 343 -12.85 -32.11 -3.26
CA SER A 343 -13.95 -32.81 -2.56
C SER A 343 -15.08 -33.28 -3.46
N ARG A 344 -15.18 -32.74 -4.68
CA ARG A 344 -16.14 -33.19 -5.70
C ARG A 344 -15.66 -34.38 -6.53
N PHE A 345 -14.36 -34.67 -6.52
CA PHE A 345 -13.76 -35.77 -7.31
C PHE A 345 -13.26 -36.93 -6.45
N LEU A 346 -13.14 -36.73 -5.13
CA LEU A 346 -12.76 -37.77 -4.18
C LEU A 346 -14.00 -38.18 -3.37
N SER A 347 -14.73 -39.19 -3.86
CA SER A 347 -15.82 -39.82 -3.13
C SER A 347 -15.31 -40.30 -1.77
N LYS A 348 -15.90 -39.81 -0.68
CA LYS A 348 -15.66 -40.29 0.68
C LYS A 348 -16.06 -41.77 0.74
N PRO A 349 -15.19 -42.72 1.18
CA PRO A 349 -15.67 -44.06 1.49
C PRO A 349 -16.60 -43.95 2.70
N SER A 350 -17.79 -44.52 2.54
CA SER A 350 -18.88 -44.59 3.51
C SER A 350 -18.43 -45.31 4.78
N ALA A 351 -18.53 -44.63 5.91
CA ALA A 351 -18.69 -45.27 7.21
C ALA A 351 -19.97 -44.67 7.80
N ASP A 352 -21.01 -45.50 7.83
CA ASP A 352 -22.32 -45.20 8.38
C ASP A 352 -22.22 -44.87 9.87
N SER A 353 -22.84 -43.78 10.28
CA SER A 353 -23.54 -43.63 11.56
C SER A 353 -24.42 -42.39 11.45
N GLU A 354 -25.72 -42.64 11.57
CA GLU A 354 -26.83 -41.70 11.53
C GLU A 354 -26.64 -40.53 12.51
N SER A 355 -26.99 -39.34 12.04
CA SER A 355 -27.76 -38.38 12.83
C SER A 355 -28.40 -37.37 11.88
N ASP A 356 -29.72 -37.47 11.76
CA ASP A 356 -30.60 -36.41 11.29
C ASP A 356 -30.21 -35.06 11.92
N MET A 357 -30.16 -34.00 11.10
CA MET A 357 -30.68 -32.66 11.43
C MET A 357 -30.49 -31.72 10.24
N GLU A 358 -31.63 -31.48 9.58
CA GLU A 358 -32.13 -30.24 8.97
C GLU A 358 -31.15 -29.33 8.19
N GLU A 359 -31.49 -29.14 6.91
CA GLU A 359 -31.07 -28.01 6.10
C GLU A 359 -31.51 -26.69 6.74
N ASP A 360 -30.57 -25.80 7.03
CA ASP A 360 -30.84 -24.36 6.95
C ASP A 360 -29.56 -23.55 6.68
N GLU A 361 -29.66 -22.76 5.60
CA GLU A 361 -29.08 -21.44 5.33
C GLU A 361 -27.56 -21.17 5.37
N ALA A 362 -27.17 -20.27 4.47
CA ALA A 362 -25.80 -19.94 4.10
C ALA A 362 -24.96 -19.36 5.26
N PRO A 363 -23.62 -19.52 5.27
CA PRO A 363 -22.78 -18.82 6.23
C PRO A 363 -22.70 -17.34 5.88
N SER A 364 -23.53 -16.54 6.56
CA SER A 364 -23.37 -15.09 6.65
C SER A 364 -22.06 -14.77 7.37
N SER A 365 -21.08 -14.35 6.58
CA SER A 365 -19.84 -13.75 7.06
C SER A 365 -20.11 -12.32 7.56
N SER A 366 -20.58 -12.14 8.80
CA SER A 366 -20.34 -10.91 9.59
C SER A 366 -20.94 -11.00 11.01
N SER A 367 -20.21 -11.58 11.97
CA SER A 367 -20.60 -11.44 13.40
C SER A 367 -19.59 -10.64 14.23
N GLY A 368 -18.61 -9.98 13.60
CA GLY A 368 -17.60 -9.17 14.30
C GLY A 368 -17.85 -7.66 14.29
N ALA A 369 -18.79 -7.17 13.49
CA ALA A 369 -19.01 -5.73 13.28
C ALA A 369 -20.29 -5.20 13.96
N GLU A 370 -21.34 -6.03 14.05
CA GLU A 370 -22.66 -5.64 14.56
C GLU A 370 -22.62 -5.33 16.07
N ASP A 371 -21.86 -6.10 16.86
CA ASP A 371 -21.71 -5.89 18.32
C ASP A 371 -20.92 -4.62 18.68
N PHE A 372 -20.17 -4.04 17.74
CA PHE A 372 -19.41 -2.82 17.97
C PHE A 372 -20.23 -1.56 17.62
N GLU A 373 -21.21 -1.65 16.71
CA GLU A 373 -22.02 -0.51 16.30
C GLU A 373 -23.15 -0.18 17.29
N VAL A 374 -23.60 -1.18 18.07
CA VAL A 374 -24.61 -0.99 19.14
C VAL A 374 -23.99 -0.24 20.34
N LEU A 375 -22.68 -0.33 20.56
CA LEU A 375 -21.98 0.35 21.66
C LEU A 375 -21.65 1.82 21.38
N GLU A 376 -21.54 2.25 20.12
CA GLU A 376 -21.34 3.67 19.78
C GLU A 376 -22.63 4.49 19.85
N LYS A 377 -23.79 3.90 19.50
CA LYS A 377 -25.10 4.60 19.52
C LYS A 377 -25.63 4.92 20.91
N VAL A 378 -25.14 4.27 21.97
CA VAL A 378 -25.56 4.53 23.36
C VAL A 378 -24.77 5.68 24.01
N LYS A 379 -23.61 6.06 23.44
CA LYS A 379 -22.74 7.11 24.04
C LYS A 379 -22.98 8.52 23.48
N THR A 380 -23.82 8.68 22.46
CA THR A 380 -24.10 9.98 21.83
C THR A 380 -25.57 10.36 21.86
N THR A 381 -26.18 10.39 23.04
CA THR A 381 -27.50 11.03 23.23
C THR A 381 -27.63 11.55 24.66
N ALA A 382 -27.11 12.77 24.89
CA ALA A 382 -27.59 13.64 25.96
C ALA A 382 -28.56 14.67 25.35
N PRO A 383 -29.68 15.01 26.02
CA PRO A 383 -30.70 15.88 25.46
C PRO A 383 -30.27 17.33 25.63
N ASN A 384 -30.26 18.11 24.55
CA ASN A 384 -30.35 19.55 24.72
C ASN A 384 -31.27 20.16 23.66
N GLY A 385 -32.22 20.92 24.18
CA GLY A 385 -33.35 21.45 23.43
C GLY A 385 -33.02 22.68 22.59
N ASN A 386 -34.05 23.02 21.81
CA ASN A 386 -34.31 24.28 21.15
C ASN A 386 -33.43 24.67 19.95
N GLY A 387 -34.02 24.52 18.76
CA GLY A 387 -33.52 25.07 17.51
C GLY A 387 -34.58 24.94 16.42
N LYS A 388 -35.60 25.81 16.45
CA LYS A 388 -36.57 25.98 15.36
C LYS A 388 -35.81 26.24 14.04
N ALA A 389 -36.00 25.36 13.05
CA ALA A 389 -35.62 25.63 11.67
C ALA A 389 -36.80 25.34 10.73
N VAL A 390 -37.34 26.43 10.21
CA VAL A 390 -38.46 26.54 9.27
C VAL A 390 -38.13 25.81 7.96
N ARG A 391 -38.92 24.80 7.58
CA ARG A 391 -38.92 24.23 6.22
C ARG A 391 -39.87 25.02 5.31
N ARG A 392 -39.31 25.79 4.39
CA ARG A 392 -40.04 26.45 3.30
C ARG A 392 -40.34 25.43 2.18
N LYS A 393 -41.62 25.20 1.93
CA LYS A 393 -42.18 24.30 0.91
C LYS A 393 -41.88 24.87 -0.49
N LYS A 394 -41.25 24.10 -1.38
CA LYS A 394 -41.10 24.44 -2.80
C LYS A 394 -42.38 24.03 -3.52
N SER A 395 -43.11 25.03 -4.01
CA SER A 395 -44.36 24.89 -4.77
C SER A 395 -44.07 24.48 -6.21
N THR A 396 -44.79 23.46 -6.68
CA THR A 396 -45.05 23.14 -8.08
C THR A 396 -46.30 23.88 -8.56
N LYS A 397 -46.13 24.80 -9.53
CA LYS A 397 -47.12 25.31 -10.51
C LYS A 397 -46.32 26.23 -11.44
N GLY A 398 -46.21 26.05 -12.75
CA GLY A 398 -47.29 25.81 -13.70
C GLY A 398 -47.66 27.14 -14.36
N ARG A 399 -46.91 27.54 -15.39
CA ARG A 399 -47.40 28.05 -16.69
C ARG A 399 -46.22 28.20 -17.65
#